data_AF-A0A9W5PX72-F1
#
_entry.id   AF-A0A9W5PX72-F1
#
_cell.length_a   1.000
_cell.length_b   1.000
_cell.length_c   1.000
_cell.angle_alpha   90.00
_cell.angle_beta   90.00
_cell.angle_gamma   90.00
#
_symmetry.space_group_name_H-M   'P 1'
#
loop_
_entity.id
_entity.type
_entity.pdbx_description
1 polymer ?
#
loop_
_entity_poly.entity_id
_entity_poly.type
_entity_poly.pdbx_seq_one_letter_code
_entity_poly.pdbx_strand_id
1 'polypeptide(L)'
;MNKRPNLFSHGTSELSQDAFICWLAEWANPVYKETDECLYEASIGFIRRIYDLHKKTFPAVIKEIKITKQFKGLDILIEINGNQAILIEDKTYTKEHSNQLKRYYAEVVKLEKYKESDLLPIYYKIGNQSDYSAVIDAKYMLFTRKQMLEFLQENIDRGVQDQIFLDYYLYLREIEQKYDSYKTLPLSEWKGEAWEGFYEELKQRGIKGQYGYVANPNGGFYALWWNEQEDNNCKQYLQLEEGRLCFKIHVADKDRRKELRNKWSKTLIERSHNYSFNVEKPQFGNGRYMTVAVVRDYRVGGGKGRIDVSKTMKTLREVERFLNESGVQ
;
A
#
# COMPACT_ATOMS: atom_id res chain seq x y z
N MET A 1 28.64 13.56 0.48
CA MET A 1 28.00 14.75 1.09
C MET A 1 27.17 14.28 2.26
N ASN A 2 27.31 14.92 3.41
CA ASN A 2 26.47 14.59 4.56
C ASN A 2 25.04 15.02 4.27
N LYS A 3 24.10 14.13 4.53
CA LYS A 3 22.68 14.43 4.37
C LYS A 3 22.29 15.44 5.45
N ARG A 4 21.55 16.48 5.05
CA ARG A 4 20.96 17.44 6.00
C ARG A 4 20.08 16.67 7.00
N PRO A 5 20.17 16.95 8.32
CA PRO A 5 19.23 16.40 9.28
C PRO A 5 17.78 16.71 8.90
N ASN A 6 16.88 15.78 9.18
CA ASN A 6 15.47 15.88 8.84
C ASN A 6 14.62 15.44 10.05
N LEU A 7 13.67 16.28 10.45
CA LEU A 7 12.82 16.05 11.63
C LEU A 7 12.09 14.69 11.58
N PHE A 8 11.51 14.34 10.43
CA PHE A 8 10.69 13.15 10.24
C PHE A 8 11.53 11.87 10.06
N SER A 9 12.84 11.99 9.84
CA SER A 9 13.76 10.85 9.98
C SER A 9 13.88 10.36 11.43
N HIS A 10 13.53 11.20 12.41
CA HIS A 10 13.48 10.83 13.83
C HIS A 10 12.04 10.62 14.33
N GLY A 11 11.09 11.40 13.82
CA GLY A 11 9.65 11.24 14.05
C GLY A 11 9.00 10.34 13.01
N THR A 12 9.23 9.04 13.09
CA THR A 12 8.75 8.06 12.07
C THR A 12 7.39 7.42 12.41
N SER A 13 6.80 7.79 13.54
CA SER A 13 5.52 7.25 13.99
C SER A 13 4.33 7.97 13.35
N GLU A 14 3.16 7.34 13.43
CA GLU A 14 1.87 7.93 13.02
C GLU A 14 1.63 9.26 13.76
N LEU A 15 2.04 9.39 15.02
CA LEU A 15 1.93 10.65 15.77
C LEU A 15 2.71 11.83 15.17
N SER A 16 3.84 11.59 14.51
CA SER A 16 4.60 12.66 13.84
C SER A 16 3.92 13.09 12.54
N GLN A 17 3.32 12.13 11.83
CA GLN A 17 2.49 12.39 10.66
C GLN A 17 1.21 13.16 11.05
N ASP A 18 0.56 12.77 12.15
CA ASP A 18 -0.57 13.51 12.74
C ASP A 18 -0.22 14.96 13.04
N ALA A 19 0.92 15.17 13.69
CA ALA A 19 1.41 16.49 14.04
C ALA A 19 1.64 17.35 12.78
N PHE A 20 2.20 16.78 11.72
CA PHE A 20 2.37 17.49 10.45
C PHE A 20 1.04 17.89 9.83
N ILE A 21 0.06 16.97 9.78
CA ILE A 21 -1.24 17.25 9.17
C ILE A 21 -2.01 18.31 9.97
N CYS A 22 -1.96 18.24 11.32
CA CYS A 22 -2.56 19.26 12.18
C CYS A 22 -1.89 20.62 11.96
N TRP A 23 -0.55 20.65 11.99
CA TRP A 23 0.23 21.86 11.74
C TRP A 23 -0.09 22.47 10.38
N LEU A 24 -0.15 21.67 9.31
CA LEU A 24 -0.52 22.12 7.98
C LEU A 24 -1.95 22.67 7.96
N ALA A 25 -2.93 21.96 8.52
CA ALA A 25 -4.33 22.37 8.53
C ALA A 25 -4.58 23.65 9.34
N GLU A 26 -3.78 23.91 10.39
CA GLU A 26 -3.92 25.10 11.23
C GLU A 26 -3.64 26.39 10.44
N TRP A 27 -2.71 26.35 9.47
CA TRP A 27 -2.41 27.47 8.59
C TRP A 27 -3.58 27.95 7.74
N ALA A 28 -4.63 27.15 7.52
CA ALA A 28 -5.82 27.60 6.78
C ALA A 28 -6.75 28.50 7.62
N ASN A 29 -6.44 28.76 8.90
CA ASN A 29 -7.16 29.76 9.67
C ASN A 29 -6.86 31.17 9.12
N PRO A 30 -7.89 31.99 8.81
CA PRO A 30 -7.70 33.32 8.21
C PRO A 30 -6.76 34.25 8.97
N VAL A 31 -6.61 34.08 10.29
CA VAL A 31 -5.70 34.88 11.12
C VAL A 31 -4.23 34.72 10.72
N TYR A 32 -3.86 33.61 10.08
CA TYR A 32 -2.48 33.34 9.67
C TYR A 32 -2.15 33.77 8.25
N LYS A 33 -3.14 34.24 7.47
CA LYS A 33 -2.94 34.63 6.07
C LYS A 33 -1.84 35.69 5.91
N GLU A 34 -1.84 36.70 6.78
CA GLU A 34 -0.84 37.78 6.75
C GLU A 34 0.50 37.37 7.40
N THR A 35 0.53 36.24 8.14
CA THR A 35 1.74 35.71 8.77
C THR A 35 2.59 34.94 7.77
N ASP A 36 1.98 34.04 7.00
CA ASP A 36 2.61 33.31 5.91
C ASP A 36 1.57 32.96 4.84
N GLU A 37 1.51 33.77 3.79
CA GLU A 37 0.54 33.59 2.70
C GLU A 37 0.78 32.27 1.94
N CYS A 38 2.04 31.83 1.81
CA CYS A 38 2.36 30.60 1.09
C CYS A 38 1.87 29.37 1.85
N LEU A 39 2.08 29.30 3.17
CA LEU A 39 1.56 28.21 4.00
C LEU A 39 0.04 28.25 4.14
N TYR A 40 -0.55 29.45 4.25
CA TYR A 40 -2.00 29.62 4.21
C TYR A 40 -2.59 29.03 2.92
N GLU A 41 -2.10 29.45 1.75
CA GLU A 41 -2.60 28.94 0.46
C GLU A 41 -2.31 27.45 0.26
N ALA A 42 -1.17 26.95 0.75
CA ALA A 42 -0.89 25.51 0.75
C ALA A 42 -1.91 24.74 1.59
N SER A 43 -2.25 25.23 2.79
CA SER A 43 -3.25 24.61 3.66
C SER A 43 -4.65 24.63 3.03
N ILE A 44 -5.05 25.76 2.45
CA ILE A 44 -6.30 25.88 1.67
C ILE A 44 -6.29 24.87 0.51
N GLY A 45 -5.17 24.72 -0.18
CA GLY A 45 -4.97 23.74 -1.25
C GLY A 45 -5.09 22.29 -0.79
N PHE A 46 -4.56 21.95 0.40
CA PHE A 46 -4.69 20.62 1.00
C PHE A 46 -6.14 20.28 1.26
N ILE A 47 -6.87 21.18 1.93
CA ILE A 47 -8.30 21.02 2.22
C ILE A 47 -9.08 20.91 0.90
N ARG A 48 -8.78 21.74 -0.10
CA ARG A 48 -9.46 21.70 -1.40
C ARG A 48 -9.31 20.35 -2.11
N ARG A 49 -8.11 19.75 -2.10
CA ARG A 49 -7.90 18.41 -2.66
C ARG A 49 -8.79 17.35 -2.01
N ILE A 50 -9.06 17.48 -0.71
CA ILE A 50 -9.97 16.58 0.01
C ILE A 50 -11.42 16.77 -0.50
N TYR A 51 -11.88 18.00 -0.73
CA TYR A 51 -13.18 18.25 -1.35
C TYR A 51 -13.26 17.66 -2.76
N ASP A 52 -12.20 17.84 -3.56
CA ASP A 52 -12.13 17.33 -4.93
C ASP A 52 -12.20 15.80 -4.98
N LEU A 53 -11.51 15.11 -4.05
CA LEU A 53 -11.62 13.65 -3.90
C LEU A 53 -13.07 13.21 -3.71
N HIS A 54 -13.80 13.91 -2.85
CA HIS A 54 -15.21 13.66 -2.56
C HIS A 54 -16.17 14.24 -3.61
N LYS A 55 -15.66 14.91 -4.65
CA LYS A 55 -16.43 15.63 -5.68
C LYS A 55 -17.43 16.62 -5.07
N LYS A 56 -17.03 17.31 -3.99
CA LYS A 56 -17.85 18.32 -3.31
C LYS A 56 -17.39 19.72 -3.64
N THR A 57 -18.32 20.67 -3.61
CA THR A 57 -18.00 22.09 -3.79
C THR A 57 -17.23 22.61 -2.58
N PHE A 58 -16.04 23.15 -2.84
CA PHE A 58 -15.24 23.85 -1.83
C PHE A 58 -15.97 25.13 -1.35
N PRO A 59 -16.00 25.43 -0.05
CA PRO A 59 -16.65 26.64 0.45
C PRO A 59 -16.00 27.89 -0.13
N ALA A 60 -16.81 28.89 -0.49
CA ALA A 60 -16.30 30.16 -1.05
C ALA A 60 -15.38 30.91 -0.07
N VAL A 61 -15.63 30.76 1.24
CA VAL A 61 -14.81 31.33 2.31
C VAL A 61 -14.71 30.34 3.46
N ILE A 62 -13.49 30.15 3.97
CA ILE A 62 -13.23 29.52 5.26
C ILE A 62 -13.16 30.63 6.30
N LYS A 63 -14.10 30.63 7.24
CA LYS A 63 -14.19 31.58 8.35
C LYS A 63 -13.51 31.05 9.61
N GLU A 64 -13.62 29.74 9.83
CA GLU A 64 -13.11 29.07 11.02
C GLU A 64 -12.71 27.63 10.69
N ILE A 65 -11.59 27.21 11.28
CA ILE A 65 -11.13 25.82 11.31
C ILE A 65 -10.88 25.43 12.76
N LYS A 66 -11.37 24.26 13.16
CA LYS A 66 -11.05 23.64 14.46
C LYS A 66 -10.46 22.27 14.24
N ILE A 67 -9.34 21.99 14.88
CA ILE A 67 -8.64 20.71 14.76
C ILE A 67 -8.73 20.01 16.11
N THR A 68 -9.28 18.79 16.11
CA THR A 68 -9.34 17.93 17.29
C THR A 68 -8.55 16.66 16.99
N LYS A 69 -7.48 16.44 17.76
CA LYS A 69 -6.68 15.21 17.69
C LYS A 69 -7.34 14.10 18.51
N GLN A 70 -7.17 12.85 18.07
CA GLN A 70 -7.57 11.65 18.82
C GLN A 70 -9.06 11.68 19.24
N PHE A 71 -9.92 12.17 18.34
CA PHE A 71 -11.35 12.30 18.57
C PHE A 71 -12.01 10.92 18.62
N LYS A 72 -12.31 10.42 19.83
CA LYS A 72 -12.95 9.09 20.02
C LYS A 72 -12.20 7.95 19.32
N GLY A 73 -10.88 8.09 19.19
CA GLY A 73 -9.99 7.15 18.50
C GLY A 73 -9.70 7.48 17.03
N LEU A 74 -10.40 8.42 16.41
CA LEU A 74 -10.03 8.98 15.10
C LEU A 74 -8.79 9.87 15.27
N ASP A 75 -7.79 9.71 14.40
CA ASP A 75 -6.52 10.43 14.53
C ASP A 75 -6.70 11.95 14.47
N ILE A 76 -7.41 12.47 13.46
CA ILE A 76 -7.70 13.91 13.32
C ILE A 76 -9.14 14.16 12.84
N LEU A 77 -9.83 15.07 13.53
CA LEU A 77 -11.08 15.68 13.08
C LEU A 77 -10.84 17.16 12.81
N ILE A 78 -11.09 17.60 11.57
CA ILE A 78 -11.03 19.02 11.18
C ILE A 78 -12.45 19.50 10.91
N GLU A 79 -12.93 20.45 11.71
CA GLU A 79 -14.21 21.12 11.50
C GLU A 79 -14.02 22.40 10.70
N ILE A 80 -14.80 22.58 9.65
CA ILE A 80 -14.75 23.76 8.78
C ILE A 80 -16.08 24.50 8.91
N ASN A 81 -16.01 25.80 9.24
CA ASN A 81 -17.17 26.70 9.36
C ASN A 81 -18.29 26.20 10.30
N GLY A 82 -17.99 25.23 11.18
CA GLY A 82 -18.93 24.62 12.12
C GLY A 82 -19.96 23.67 11.51
N ASN A 83 -19.95 23.44 10.19
CA ASN A 83 -20.98 22.64 9.51
C ASN A 83 -20.43 21.56 8.57
N GLN A 84 -19.11 21.47 8.38
CA GLN A 84 -18.46 20.42 7.60
C GLN A 84 -17.33 19.80 8.42
N ALA A 85 -17.03 18.52 8.18
CA ALA A 85 -16.00 17.81 8.92
C ALA A 85 -15.16 16.92 8.00
N ILE A 86 -13.84 17.06 8.07
CA ILE A 86 -12.87 16.14 7.50
C ILE A 86 -12.44 15.18 8.59
N LEU A 87 -12.58 13.89 8.34
CA LEU A 87 -12.10 12.83 9.21
C LEU A 87 -10.83 12.29 8.59
N ILE A 88 -9.71 12.33 9.29
CA ILE A 88 -8.44 11.78 8.80
C ILE A 88 -8.08 10.63 9.72
N GLU A 89 -8.06 9.43 9.14
CA GLU A 89 -7.27 8.33 9.70
C GLU A 89 -5.95 8.31 8.95
N ASP A 90 -4.85 8.37 9.68
CA ASP A 90 -3.51 8.32 9.12
C ASP A 90 -2.88 6.95 9.41
N LYS A 91 -2.04 6.45 8.50
CA LYS A 91 -1.23 5.26 8.73
C LYS A 91 0.16 5.42 8.14
N THR A 92 1.13 4.83 8.82
CA THR A 92 2.49 4.68 8.27
C THR A 92 2.57 3.41 7.45
N TYR A 93 2.87 2.28 8.09
CA TYR A 93 3.06 0.99 7.45
C TYR A 93 1.97 -0.02 7.84
N THR A 94 1.27 0.21 8.95
CA THR A 94 0.21 -0.68 9.43
C THR A 94 -1.08 -0.52 8.63
N LYS A 95 -1.93 -1.55 8.63
CA LYS A 95 -3.25 -1.51 7.97
C LYS A 95 -4.33 -1.24 9.01
N GLU A 96 -5.44 -0.68 8.54
CA GLU A 96 -6.68 -0.64 9.30
C GLU A 96 -7.09 -2.05 9.73
N HIS A 97 -7.66 -2.15 10.93
CA HIS A 97 -8.14 -3.41 11.47
C HIS A 97 -9.36 -3.16 12.37
N SER A 98 -9.97 -4.25 12.85
CA SER A 98 -11.02 -4.21 13.88
C SER A 98 -12.22 -3.28 13.55
N ASN A 99 -12.55 -3.11 12.26
CA ASN A 99 -13.61 -2.21 11.79
C ASN A 99 -13.52 -0.77 12.34
N GLN A 100 -12.31 -0.29 12.65
CA GLN A 100 -12.11 0.98 13.35
C GLN A 100 -12.67 2.18 12.58
N LEU A 101 -12.48 2.21 11.25
CA LEU A 101 -12.95 3.30 10.38
C LEU A 101 -14.48 3.49 10.45
N LYS A 102 -15.24 2.39 10.42
CA LYS A 102 -16.71 2.44 10.52
C LYS A 102 -17.17 2.97 11.87
N ARG A 103 -16.46 2.60 12.95
CA ARG A 103 -16.74 3.11 14.30
C ARG A 103 -16.48 4.61 14.38
N TYR A 104 -15.34 5.09 13.90
CA TYR A 104 -14.97 6.50 13.93
C TYR A 104 -15.95 7.36 13.14
N TYR A 105 -16.32 6.91 11.93
CA TYR A 105 -17.36 7.56 11.13
C TYR A 105 -18.67 7.69 11.92
N ALA A 106 -19.12 6.62 12.57
CA ALA A 106 -20.34 6.64 13.37
C ALA A 106 -20.27 7.58 14.58
N GLU A 107 -19.11 7.68 15.25
CA GLU A 107 -18.91 8.61 16.36
C GLU A 107 -19.04 10.08 15.93
N VAL A 108 -18.61 10.43 14.71
CA VAL A 108 -18.76 11.80 14.18
C VAL A 108 -20.21 12.08 13.77
N VAL A 109 -20.91 11.10 13.17
CA VAL A 109 -22.34 11.24 12.83
C VAL A 109 -23.20 11.50 14.07
N LYS A 110 -22.86 10.91 15.22
CA LYS A 110 -23.57 11.12 16.51
C LYS A 110 -23.50 12.56 17.05
N LEU A 111 -22.65 13.43 16.49
CA LEU A 111 -22.59 14.83 16.92
C LEU A 111 -23.83 15.64 16.50
N GLU A 112 -24.68 15.10 15.61
CA GLU A 112 -25.94 15.69 15.11
C GLU A 112 -25.84 17.08 14.44
N LYS A 113 -24.68 17.74 14.50
CA LYS A 113 -24.38 18.99 13.78
C LYS A 113 -23.98 18.80 12.32
N TYR A 114 -23.70 17.56 11.90
CA TYR A 114 -23.30 17.22 10.53
C TYR A 114 -24.28 16.23 9.91
N LYS A 115 -24.62 16.43 8.64
CA LYS A 115 -25.23 15.39 7.80
C LYS A 115 -24.12 14.51 7.23
N GLU A 116 -24.46 13.29 6.79
CA GLU A 116 -23.48 12.45 6.08
C GLU A 116 -22.88 13.14 4.85
N SER A 117 -23.67 14.00 4.18
CA SER A 117 -23.22 14.83 3.06
C SER A 117 -22.18 15.88 3.43
N ASP A 118 -21.96 16.14 4.71
CA ASP A 118 -21.02 17.15 5.22
C ASP A 118 -19.68 16.52 5.64
N LEU A 119 -19.61 15.18 5.68
CA LEU A 119 -18.43 14.43 6.08
C LEU A 119 -17.51 14.15 4.89
N LEU A 120 -16.22 14.35 5.11
CA LEU A 120 -15.15 14.19 4.13
C LEU A 120 -14.07 13.25 4.70
N PRO A 121 -14.36 11.96 4.92
CA PRO A 121 -13.39 11.02 5.46
C PRO A 121 -12.29 10.71 4.44
N ILE A 122 -11.03 10.77 4.89
CA ILE A 122 -9.86 10.34 4.13
C ILE A 122 -9.02 9.37 4.95
N TYR A 123 -8.49 8.37 4.26
CA TYR A 123 -7.47 7.47 4.80
C TYR A 123 -6.15 7.83 4.14
N TYR A 124 -5.27 8.45 4.92
CA TYR A 124 -3.96 8.87 4.43
C TYR A 124 -2.90 7.85 4.83
N LYS A 125 -2.22 7.28 3.84
CA LYS A 125 -1.16 6.31 4.11
C LYS A 125 0.12 6.61 3.36
N ILE A 126 1.23 6.59 4.10
CA ILE A 126 2.56 6.80 3.51
C ILE A 126 3.23 5.50 3.07
N GLY A 127 2.92 4.33 3.64
CA GLY A 127 3.38 3.03 3.16
C GLY A 127 2.51 2.46 2.05
N ASN A 128 3.01 1.48 1.32
CA ASN A 128 2.17 0.74 0.37
C ASN A 128 1.18 -0.17 1.13
N GLN A 129 0.07 -0.49 0.48
CA GLN A 129 -0.90 -1.46 0.99
C GLN A 129 -1.63 -2.08 -0.18
N SER A 130 -1.63 -3.41 -0.21
CA SER A 130 -2.18 -4.14 -1.35
C SER A 130 -3.70 -4.05 -1.44
N ASP A 131 -4.41 -4.01 -0.33
CA ASP A 131 -5.88 -4.05 -0.30
C ASP A 131 -6.44 -2.89 0.52
N TYR A 132 -7.32 -2.10 -0.09
CA TYR A 132 -8.01 -0.98 0.55
C TYR A 132 -9.54 -1.20 0.61
N SER A 133 -10.02 -2.42 0.36
CA SER A 133 -11.46 -2.70 0.28
C SER A 133 -12.18 -2.32 1.58
N ALA A 134 -11.60 -2.61 2.75
CA ALA A 134 -12.19 -2.24 4.04
C ALA A 134 -12.25 -0.72 4.26
N VAL A 135 -11.30 0.04 3.70
CA VAL A 135 -11.29 1.51 3.73
C VAL A 135 -12.43 2.08 2.88
N ILE A 136 -12.57 1.58 1.66
CA ILE A 136 -13.62 1.98 0.71
C ILE A 136 -15.00 1.61 1.28
N ASP A 137 -15.15 0.40 1.83
CA ASP A 137 -16.37 -0.07 2.48
C ASP A 137 -16.74 0.77 3.72
N ALA A 138 -15.77 1.47 4.32
CA ALA A 138 -15.99 2.39 5.42
C ALA A 138 -16.30 3.83 4.95
N LYS A 139 -16.44 4.07 3.65
CA LYS A 139 -16.69 5.37 2.99
C LYS A 139 -15.50 6.33 3.00
N TYR A 140 -14.30 5.88 3.33
CA TYR A 140 -13.09 6.73 3.34
C TYR A 140 -12.50 6.83 1.93
N MET A 141 -12.13 8.04 1.51
CA MET A 141 -11.38 8.25 0.26
C MET A 141 -9.88 8.07 0.51
N LEU A 142 -9.19 7.44 -0.44
CA LEU A 142 -7.74 7.24 -0.32
C LEU A 142 -7.00 8.54 -0.62
N PHE A 143 -6.11 8.92 0.29
CA PHE A 143 -5.06 9.90 0.04
C PHE A 143 -3.72 9.19 0.12
N THR A 144 -2.98 9.15 -0.98
CA THR A 144 -1.76 8.34 -1.09
C THR A 144 -0.51 9.16 -0.84
N ARG A 145 0.61 8.50 -0.50
CA ARG A 145 1.95 9.12 -0.49
C ARG A 145 2.23 9.92 -1.76
N LYS A 146 1.88 9.38 -2.93
CA LYS A 146 2.08 10.04 -4.22
C LYS A 146 1.29 11.34 -4.34
N GLN A 147 0.01 11.34 -3.96
CA GLN A 147 -0.82 12.55 -3.97
C GLN A 147 -0.31 13.60 -2.97
N MET A 148 0.17 13.17 -1.80
CA MET A 148 0.81 14.10 -0.85
C MET A 148 2.11 14.67 -1.44
N LEU A 149 2.96 13.85 -2.07
CA LEU A 149 4.19 14.32 -2.71
C LEU A 149 3.93 15.32 -3.83
N GLU A 150 2.92 15.07 -4.67
CA GLU A 150 2.46 15.99 -5.71
C GLU A 150 2.01 17.32 -5.08
N PHE A 151 1.16 17.25 -4.05
CA PHE A 151 0.71 18.44 -3.31
C PHE A 151 1.88 19.24 -2.71
N LEU A 152 2.81 18.57 -2.03
CA LEU A 152 3.95 19.23 -1.40
C LEU A 152 4.86 19.88 -2.46
N GLN A 153 5.20 19.15 -3.53
CA GLN A 153 6.03 19.66 -4.62
C GLN A 153 5.39 20.91 -5.26
N GLU A 154 4.11 20.86 -5.59
CA GLU A 154 3.42 21.99 -6.21
C GLU A 154 3.46 23.25 -5.35
N ASN A 155 3.38 23.12 -4.02
CA ASN A 155 3.43 24.28 -3.12
C ASN A 155 4.86 24.76 -2.85
N ILE A 156 5.86 23.87 -2.89
CA ILE A 156 7.27 24.27 -2.92
C ILE A 156 7.55 25.09 -4.19
N ASP A 157 7.05 24.63 -5.35
CA ASP A 157 7.20 25.34 -6.63
C ASP A 157 6.48 26.70 -6.62
N ARG A 158 5.43 26.86 -5.79
CA ARG A 158 4.74 28.13 -5.55
C ARG A 158 5.39 29.01 -4.48
N GLY A 159 6.48 28.57 -3.86
CA GLY A 159 7.29 29.41 -2.96
C GLY A 159 7.23 29.06 -1.48
N VAL A 160 6.62 27.95 -1.07
CA VAL A 160 6.73 27.48 0.32
C VAL A 160 8.18 27.11 0.64
N GLN A 161 8.77 27.79 1.63
CA GLN A 161 10.16 27.59 2.07
C GLN A 161 10.29 27.10 3.52
N ASP A 162 9.16 26.85 4.19
CA ASP A 162 9.14 26.42 5.58
C ASP A 162 9.86 25.08 5.79
N GLN A 163 10.67 24.99 6.85
CA GLN A 163 11.54 23.85 7.07
C GLN A 163 10.78 22.58 7.50
N ILE A 164 9.66 22.71 8.22
CA ILE A 164 8.81 21.57 8.58
C ILE A 164 8.15 21.00 7.32
N PHE A 165 7.65 21.89 6.45
CA PHE A 165 7.09 21.51 5.14
C PHE A 165 8.12 20.77 4.27
N LEU A 166 9.31 21.34 4.13
CA LEU A 166 10.39 20.78 3.32
C LEU A 166 10.92 19.46 3.90
N ASP A 167 11.09 19.38 5.22
CA ASP A 167 11.52 18.14 5.87
C ASP A 167 10.50 17.02 5.64
N TYR A 168 9.19 17.30 5.74
CA TYR A 168 8.16 16.29 5.47
C TYR A 168 8.19 15.82 4.02
N TYR A 169 8.31 16.75 3.07
CA TYR A 169 8.46 16.42 1.64
C TYR A 169 9.67 15.52 1.39
N LEU A 170 10.85 15.88 1.91
CA LEU A 170 12.07 15.10 1.73
C LEU A 170 11.95 13.71 2.36
N TYR A 171 11.31 13.61 3.52
CA TYR A 171 11.04 12.33 4.17
C TYR A 171 10.17 11.41 3.31
N LEU A 172 9.04 11.91 2.79
CA LEU A 172 8.19 11.12 1.90
C LEU A 172 8.89 10.74 0.59
N ARG A 173 9.74 11.63 0.06
CA ARG A 173 10.55 11.35 -1.13
C ARG A 173 11.51 10.20 -0.91
N GLU A 174 12.11 10.11 0.26
CA GLU A 174 13.00 8.99 0.60
C GLU A 174 12.25 7.67 0.69
N ILE A 175 11.05 7.68 1.27
CA ILE A 175 10.19 6.49 1.28
C ILE A 175 9.86 6.07 -0.15
N GLU A 176 9.41 7.00 -1.00
CA GLU A 176 9.10 6.73 -2.41
C GLU A 176 10.32 6.15 -3.14
N GLN A 177 11.53 6.70 -2.91
CA GLN A 177 12.76 6.20 -3.51
C GLN A 177 13.11 4.76 -3.07
N LYS A 178 12.82 4.38 -1.82
CA LYS A 178 13.01 3.00 -1.36
C LYS A 178 12.08 2.05 -2.11
N TYR A 179 10.80 2.42 -2.23
CA TYR A 179 9.83 1.65 -3.00
C TYR A 179 10.20 1.56 -4.47
N ASP A 180 10.69 2.64 -5.07
CA ASP A 180 11.09 2.68 -6.48
C ASP A 180 12.48 2.11 -6.77
N SER A 181 13.23 1.73 -5.73
CA SER A 181 14.62 1.26 -5.89
C SER A 181 14.74 -0.01 -6.74
N TYR A 182 13.68 -0.83 -6.86
CA TYR A 182 13.64 -1.99 -7.76
C TYR A 182 13.85 -1.60 -9.24
N LYS A 183 13.52 -0.37 -9.63
CA LYS A 183 13.68 0.15 -10.99
C LYS A 183 15.15 0.38 -11.34
N THR A 184 16.01 0.63 -10.36
CA THR A 184 17.39 1.08 -10.57
C THR A 184 18.45 0.12 -10.05
N LEU A 185 18.14 -0.63 -8.98
CA LEU A 185 19.05 -1.61 -8.38
C LEU A 185 19.12 -2.91 -9.18
N PRO A 186 20.29 -3.57 -9.23
CA PRO A 186 20.40 -4.95 -9.67
C PRO A 186 19.49 -5.89 -8.86
N LEU A 187 19.00 -6.97 -9.47
CA LEU A 187 18.09 -7.94 -8.85
C LEU A 187 18.60 -8.53 -7.52
N SER A 188 19.91 -8.63 -7.34
CA SER A 188 20.56 -9.16 -6.14
C SER A 188 20.61 -8.16 -4.98
N GLU A 189 20.40 -6.88 -5.24
CA GLU A 189 20.49 -5.80 -4.24
C GLU A 189 19.13 -5.40 -3.66
N TRP A 190 18.05 -5.99 -4.16
CA TRP A 190 16.70 -5.71 -3.69
C TRP A 190 16.51 -6.18 -2.24
N LYS A 191 15.90 -5.30 -1.43
CA LYS A 191 15.56 -5.54 -0.03
C LYS A 191 14.27 -4.80 0.31
N GLY A 192 13.52 -5.31 1.28
CA GLY A 192 12.42 -4.57 1.91
C GLY A 192 11.44 -3.97 0.91
N GLU A 193 11.31 -2.65 0.97
CA GLU A 193 10.39 -1.82 0.17
C GLU A 193 10.60 -1.97 -1.35
N ALA A 194 11.80 -2.36 -1.82
CA ALA A 194 12.03 -2.64 -3.24
C ALA A 194 11.12 -3.79 -3.74
N TRP A 195 10.97 -4.84 -2.92
CA TRP A 195 10.09 -5.97 -3.25
C TRP A 195 8.63 -5.56 -3.27
N GLU A 196 8.22 -4.79 -2.27
CA GLU A 196 6.85 -4.30 -2.17
C GLU A 196 6.50 -3.34 -3.33
N GLY A 197 7.42 -2.46 -3.72
CA GLY A 197 7.27 -1.59 -4.90
C GLY A 197 7.18 -2.36 -6.20
N PHE A 198 7.99 -3.41 -6.36
CA PHE A 198 7.89 -4.29 -7.53
C PHE A 198 6.55 -5.04 -7.57
N TYR A 199 6.04 -5.54 -6.44
CA TYR A 199 4.75 -6.22 -6.41
C TYR A 199 3.56 -5.29 -6.67
N GLU A 200 3.64 -4.05 -6.23
CA GLU A 200 2.68 -3.01 -6.60
C GLU A 200 2.67 -2.77 -8.12
N GLU A 201 3.85 -2.67 -8.76
CA GLU A 201 3.97 -2.55 -10.22
C GLU A 201 3.35 -3.75 -10.97
N LEU A 202 3.60 -4.99 -10.50
CA LEU A 202 2.99 -6.18 -11.09
C LEU A 202 1.46 -6.14 -11.00
N LYS A 203 0.92 -5.67 -9.88
CA LYS A 203 -0.51 -5.52 -9.66
C LYS A 203 -1.12 -4.48 -10.60
N GLN A 204 -0.46 -3.33 -10.75
CA GLN A 204 -0.88 -2.28 -11.69
C GLN A 204 -0.83 -2.75 -13.15
N ARG A 205 0.06 -3.70 -13.49
CA ARG A 205 0.13 -4.37 -14.80
C ARG A 205 -0.83 -5.55 -14.97
N GLY A 206 -1.73 -5.75 -14.00
CA GLY A 206 -2.86 -6.66 -14.11
C GLY A 206 -2.66 -8.03 -13.46
N ILE A 207 -1.64 -8.24 -12.62
CA ILE A 207 -1.63 -9.39 -11.70
C ILE A 207 -2.70 -9.16 -10.63
N LYS A 208 -3.78 -9.92 -10.68
CA LYS A 208 -4.90 -9.81 -9.73
C LYS A 208 -4.59 -10.61 -8.47
N GLY A 209 -3.85 -10.00 -7.56
CA GLY A 209 -3.41 -10.63 -6.32
C GLY A 209 -3.26 -9.66 -5.16
N GLN A 210 -2.79 -10.19 -4.04
CA GLN A 210 -2.47 -9.42 -2.84
C GLN A 210 -1.02 -9.67 -2.45
N TYR A 211 -0.36 -8.64 -1.95
CA TYR A 211 0.99 -8.72 -1.43
C TYR A 211 1.07 -8.29 0.05
N GLY A 212 2.14 -8.73 0.69
CA GLY A 212 2.47 -8.35 2.06
C GLY A 212 3.68 -9.11 2.59
N TYR A 213 4.09 -8.74 3.80
CA TYR A 213 5.16 -9.41 4.50
C TYR A 213 4.65 -10.67 5.22
N VAL A 214 5.35 -11.79 5.02
CA VAL A 214 5.06 -13.08 5.65
C VAL A 214 6.12 -13.35 6.70
N ALA A 215 5.76 -13.19 7.98
CA ALA A 215 6.66 -13.43 9.10
C ALA A 215 6.96 -14.93 9.27
N ASN A 216 8.22 -15.25 9.59
CA ASN A 216 8.65 -16.60 9.98
C ASN A 216 9.80 -16.51 10.99
N PRO A 217 10.19 -17.61 11.66
CA PRO A 217 11.27 -17.60 12.66
C PRO A 217 12.64 -17.12 12.15
N ASN A 218 12.86 -17.09 10.82
CA ASN A 218 14.11 -16.67 10.19
C ASN A 218 14.05 -15.22 9.66
N GLY A 219 13.08 -14.41 10.06
CA GLY A 219 12.97 -13.01 9.64
C GLY A 219 12.11 -12.75 8.41
N GLY A 220 11.25 -13.70 8.02
CA GLY A 220 10.18 -13.51 7.04
C GLY A 220 10.64 -13.18 5.61
N PHE A 221 9.68 -12.82 4.74
CA PHE A 221 9.93 -12.36 3.37
C PHE A 221 8.71 -11.61 2.84
N TYR A 222 8.90 -10.80 1.78
CA TYR A 222 7.77 -10.21 1.05
C TYR A 222 7.21 -11.21 0.05
N ALA A 223 5.88 -11.29 0.01
CA ALA A 223 5.17 -12.18 -0.90
C ALA A 223 4.08 -11.46 -1.70
N LEU A 224 3.84 -11.97 -2.91
CA LEU A 224 2.66 -11.66 -3.73
C LEU A 224 1.98 -12.99 -4.03
N TRP A 225 0.71 -13.15 -3.68
CA TRP A 225 -0.09 -14.35 -3.99
C TRP A 225 -1.27 -13.99 -4.89
N TRP A 226 -1.51 -14.83 -5.89
CA TRP A 226 -2.52 -14.59 -6.92
C TRP A 226 -2.93 -15.89 -7.62
N ASN A 227 -3.89 -15.79 -8.53
CA ASN A 227 -4.40 -16.90 -9.34
C ASN A 227 -4.91 -18.06 -8.46
N GLU A 228 -5.72 -17.74 -7.44
CA GLU A 228 -6.37 -18.74 -6.58
C GLU A 228 -7.48 -19.47 -7.35
N GLN A 229 -7.45 -20.79 -7.24
CA GLN A 229 -8.46 -21.72 -7.75
C GLN A 229 -8.68 -22.83 -6.73
N GLU A 230 -9.84 -23.47 -6.76
CA GLU A 230 -10.22 -24.52 -5.81
C GLU A 230 -10.93 -25.67 -6.54
N ASP A 231 -10.55 -26.90 -6.21
CA ASP A 231 -11.22 -28.13 -6.62
C ASP A 231 -11.74 -28.89 -5.38
N ASN A 232 -12.31 -30.08 -5.59
CA ASN A 232 -12.79 -30.93 -4.48
C ASN A 232 -11.67 -31.43 -3.54
N ASN A 233 -10.39 -31.20 -3.86
CA ASN A 233 -9.26 -31.73 -3.12
C ASN A 233 -8.55 -30.65 -2.31
N CYS A 234 -8.24 -29.52 -2.93
CA CYS A 234 -7.49 -28.43 -2.33
C CYS A 234 -7.66 -27.11 -3.07
N LYS A 235 -7.16 -26.04 -2.46
CA LYS A 235 -6.92 -24.78 -3.16
C LYS A 235 -5.54 -24.78 -3.79
N GLN A 236 -5.38 -24.19 -4.95
CA GLN A 236 -4.10 -23.95 -5.59
C GLN A 236 -3.94 -22.47 -5.94
N TYR A 237 -2.72 -21.97 -5.85
CA TYR A 237 -2.42 -20.58 -6.18
C TYR A 237 -0.93 -20.40 -6.47
N LEU A 238 -0.57 -19.25 -7.03
CA LEU A 238 0.81 -18.85 -7.25
C LEU A 238 1.25 -17.88 -6.15
N GLN A 239 2.51 -17.99 -5.75
CA GLN A 239 3.10 -17.08 -4.77
C GLN A 239 4.54 -16.72 -5.14
N LEU A 240 4.84 -15.43 -5.23
CA LEU A 240 6.21 -14.93 -5.26
C LEU A 240 6.72 -14.92 -3.82
N GLU A 241 7.88 -15.49 -3.58
CA GLU A 241 8.67 -15.39 -2.36
C GLU A 241 9.96 -14.68 -2.77
N GLU A 242 9.91 -13.35 -2.86
CA GLU A 242 10.99 -12.52 -3.41
C GLU A 242 11.39 -12.96 -4.82
N GLY A 243 12.60 -13.51 -5.02
CA GLY A 243 13.08 -13.98 -6.32
C GLY A 243 12.48 -15.31 -6.75
N ARG A 244 11.88 -16.07 -5.83
CA ARG A 244 11.36 -17.42 -6.11
C ARG A 244 9.88 -17.35 -6.46
N LEU A 245 9.46 -18.14 -7.44
CA LEU A 245 8.03 -18.38 -7.72
C LEU A 245 7.66 -19.77 -7.21
N CYS A 246 6.59 -19.82 -6.43
CA CYS A 246 6.08 -21.02 -5.78
C CYS A 246 4.69 -21.37 -6.30
N PHE A 247 4.52 -22.64 -6.69
CA PHE A 247 3.21 -23.25 -6.83
C PHE A 247 2.76 -23.74 -5.45
N LYS A 248 1.65 -23.22 -4.96
CA LYS A 248 1.14 -23.48 -3.61
C LYS A 248 -0.14 -24.27 -3.66
N ILE A 249 -0.33 -25.13 -2.66
CA ILE A 249 -1.62 -25.73 -2.34
C ILE A 249 -2.01 -25.48 -0.88
N HIS A 250 -3.30 -25.40 -0.62
CA HIS A 250 -3.87 -25.47 0.74
C HIS A 250 -4.76 -26.70 0.88
N VAL A 251 -4.42 -27.58 1.82
CA VAL A 251 -5.16 -28.82 2.11
C VAL A 251 -5.64 -28.80 3.56
N ALA A 252 -6.96 -28.70 3.75
CA ALA A 252 -7.58 -28.67 5.07
C ALA A 252 -7.38 -30.01 5.80
N ASP A 253 -7.76 -31.11 5.13
CA ASP A 253 -7.63 -32.48 5.61
C ASP A 253 -6.15 -32.85 5.84
N LYS A 254 -5.81 -33.22 7.07
CA LYS A 254 -4.44 -33.54 7.46
C LYS A 254 -3.94 -34.82 6.80
N ASP A 255 -4.80 -35.82 6.60
CA ASP A 255 -4.40 -37.15 6.16
C ASP A 255 -4.13 -37.16 4.64
N ARG A 256 -4.79 -36.26 3.90
CA ARG A 256 -4.59 -36.10 2.46
C ARG A 256 -3.42 -35.19 2.06
N ARG A 257 -2.80 -34.47 3.00
CA ARG A 257 -1.71 -33.51 2.70
C ARG A 257 -0.55 -34.13 1.94
N LYS A 258 -0.04 -35.28 2.41
CA LYS A 258 1.13 -35.94 1.81
C LYS A 258 0.81 -36.44 0.41
N GLU A 259 -0.34 -37.10 0.26
CA GLU A 259 -0.84 -37.61 -1.02
C GLU A 259 -0.98 -36.48 -2.05
N LEU A 260 -1.75 -35.44 -1.73
CA LEU A 260 -2.02 -34.33 -2.65
C LEU A 260 -0.76 -33.52 -2.96
N ARG A 261 0.11 -33.26 -1.97
CA ARG A 261 1.40 -32.59 -2.20
C ARG A 261 2.26 -33.35 -3.19
N ASN A 262 2.36 -34.67 -3.02
CA ASN A 262 3.17 -35.50 -3.91
C ASN A 262 2.55 -35.59 -5.31
N LYS A 263 1.21 -35.73 -5.40
CA LYS A 263 0.46 -35.72 -6.67
C LYS A 263 0.75 -34.43 -7.44
N TRP A 264 0.48 -33.28 -6.84
CA TRP A 264 0.69 -31.97 -7.46
C TRP A 264 2.14 -31.71 -7.86
N SER A 265 3.10 -32.05 -6.98
CA SER A 265 4.52 -31.89 -7.29
C SER A 265 4.93 -32.70 -8.52
N LYS A 266 4.52 -33.98 -8.57
CA LYS A 266 4.79 -34.86 -9.71
C LYS A 266 4.15 -34.31 -10.99
N THR A 267 2.86 -33.99 -10.95
CA THR A 267 2.11 -33.50 -12.11
C THR A 267 2.71 -32.21 -12.68
N LEU A 268 3.05 -31.22 -11.84
CA LEU A 268 3.62 -29.96 -12.30
C LEU A 268 5.01 -30.15 -12.94
N ILE A 269 5.87 -30.98 -12.35
CA ILE A 269 7.21 -31.25 -12.90
C ILE A 269 7.11 -32.02 -14.22
N GLU A 270 6.22 -33.00 -14.33
CA GLU A 270 6.05 -33.78 -15.57
C GLU A 270 5.48 -32.92 -16.70
N ARG A 271 4.53 -32.01 -16.41
CA ARG A 271 3.90 -31.16 -17.43
C ARG A 271 4.74 -29.95 -17.85
N SER A 272 5.70 -29.51 -17.05
CA SER A 272 6.49 -28.31 -17.35
C SER A 272 7.47 -28.45 -18.51
N HIS A 273 7.75 -29.67 -18.98
CA HIS A 273 8.71 -29.94 -20.07
C HIS A 273 8.42 -29.20 -21.38
N ASN A 274 7.17 -28.74 -21.57
CA ASN A 274 6.75 -28.00 -22.77
C ASN A 274 6.77 -26.46 -22.60
N TYR A 275 7.29 -25.94 -21.49
CA TYR A 275 7.29 -24.51 -21.17
C TYR A 275 8.72 -23.94 -21.11
N SER A 276 8.83 -22.61 -21.20
CA SER A 276 10.12 -21.93 -21.23
C SER A 276 10.87 -21.88 -19.88
N PHE A 277 10.20 -22.25 -18.78
CA PHE A 277 10.71 -22.18 -17.41
C PHE A 277 10.93 -23.57 -16.80
N ASN A 278 11.93 -23.68 -15.93
CA ASN A 278 12.21 -24.91 -15.21
C ASN A 278 11.42 -24.99 -13.90
N VAL A 279 10.62 -26.05 -13.76
CA VAL A 279 9.89 -26.35 -12.53
C VAL A 279 10.62 -27.43 -11.74
N GLU A 280 10.95 -27.12 -10.49
CA GLU A 280 11.72 -27.99 -9.62
C GLU A 280 10.94 -28.43 -8.39
N LYS A 281 11.35 -29.58 -7.85
CA LYS A 281 10.85 -30.08 -6.57
C LYS A 281 11.41 -29.23 -5.42
N PRO A 282 10.56 -28.67 -4.54
CA PRO A 282 11.01 -27.95 -3.36
C PRO A 282 11.36 -28.90 -2.22
N GLN A 283 11.98 -28.37 -1.17
CA GLN A 283 11.90 -29.01 0.14
C GLN A 283 10.46 -28.93 0.65
N PHE A 284 9.86 -30.09 0.90
CA PHE A 284 8.45 -30.16 1.30
C PHE A 284 8.25 -29.77 2.77
N GLY A 285 7.23 -28.93 3.01
CA GLY A 285 6.63 -28.73 4.32
C GLY A 285 5.48 -29.71 4.58
N ASN A 286 5.03 -29.80 5.84
CA ASN A 286 3.89 -30.61 6.29
C ASN A 286 2.70 -29.76 6.82
N GLY A 287 2.73 -28.45 6.57
CA GLY A 287 1.68 -27.51 6.97
C GLY A 287 0.41 -27.63 6.14
N ARG A 288 -0.61 -26.83 6.48
CA ARG A 288 -1.84 -26.69 5.66
C ARG A 288 -1.55 -26.07 4.30
N TYR A 289 -0.68 -25.05 4.28
CA TYR A 289 -0.18 -24.38 3.08
C TYR A 289 1.18 -24.98 2.74
N MET A 290 1.35 -25.46 1.51
CA MET A 290 2.57 -26.16 1.08
C MET A 290 3.01 -25.67 -0.30
N THR A 291 4.32 -25.48 -0.47
CA THR A 291 4.90 -25.37 -1.82
C THR A 291 5.07 -26.77 -2.41
N VAL A 292 4.52 -26.99 -3.59
CA VAL A 292 4.58 -28.28 -4.31
C VAL A 292 5.58 -28.26 -5.45
N ALA A 293 5.85 -27.10 -6.02
CA ALA A 293 6.80 -26.91 -7.12
C ALA A 293 7.33 -25.48 -7.12
N VAL A 294 8.48 -25.23 -7.73
CA VAL A 294 9.12 -23.90 -7.76
C VAL A 294 9.75 -23.58 -9.10
N VAL A 295 9.76 -22.30 -9.47
CA VAL A 295 10.71 -21.72 -10.43
C VAL A 295 11.70 -20.88 -9.61
N ARG A 296 13.00 -21.19 -9.71
CA ARG A 296 14.03 -20.61 -8.81
C ARG A 296 14.15 -19.10 -8.92
N ASP A 297 14.18 -18.58 -10.14
CA ASP A 297 14.07 -17.16 -10.41
C ASP A 297 13.15 -16.91 -11.60
N TYR A 298 12.05 -16.19 -11.38
CA TYR A 298 11.11 -15.82 -12.43
C TYR A 298 11.45 -14.46 -13.06
N ARG A 299 12.32 -13.69 -12.41
CA ARG A 299 12.65 -12.33 -12.81
C ARG A 299 13.56 -12.38 -14.01
N VAL A 300 13.21 -11.65 -15.06
CA VAL A 300 14.02 -11.54 -16.25
C VAL A 300 14.88 -10.28 -16.12
N GLY A 301 16.21 -10.47 -16.11
CA GLY A 301 17.15 -9.36 -16.13
C GLY A 301 17.21 -8.65 -17.49
N GLY A 302 17.26 -7.34 -17.46
CA GLY A 302 17.63 -6.47 -18.57
C GLY A 302 19.09 -6.03 -18.49
N GLY A 303 19.42 -4.93 -19.16
CA GLY A 303 20.77 -4.36 -19.13
C GLY A 303 21.23 -4.01 -17.71
N LYS A 304 22.50 -4.29 -17.40
CA LYS A 304 23.14 -4.04 -16.08
C LYS A 304 22.50 -4.81 -14.91
N GLY A 305 21.82 -5.93 -15.16
CA GLY A 305 21.25 -6.79 -14.11
C GLY A 305 19.99 -6.22 -13.43
N ARG A 306 19.35 -5.22 -14.03
CA ARG A 306 18.07 -4.64 -13.57
C ARG A 306 16.89 -5.46 -14.05
N ILE A 307 15.71 -5.28 -13.45
CA ILE A 307 14.51 -5.98 -13.91
C ILE A 307 14.05 -5.50 -15.30
N ASP A 308 13.70 -6.44 -16.18
CA ASP A 308 12.87 -6.21 -17.35
C ASP A 308 11.42 -6.60 -16.98
N VAL A 309 10.64 -5.61 -16.55
CA VAL A 309 9.27 -5.84 -16.05
C VAL A 309 8.38 -6.44 -17.14
N SER A 310 8.54 -6.00 -18.39
CA SER A 310 7.72 -6.48 -19.51
C SER A 310 7.98 -7.96 -19.82
N LYS A 311 9.25 -8.38 -19.85
CA LYS A 311 9.59 -9.81 -20.01
C LYS A 311 9.22 -10.63 -18.79
N THR A 312 9.42 -10.09 -17.59
CA THR A 312 9.02 -10.77 -16.35
C THR A 312 7.52 -11.01 -16.31
N MET A 313 6.70 -10.03 -16.72
CA MET A 313 5.26 -10.20 -16.86
C MET A 313 4.90 -11.32 -17.85
N LYS A 314 5.62 -11.46 -18.98
CA LYS A 314 5.38 -12.57 -19.92
C LYS A 314 5.64 -13.93 -19.24
N THR A 315 6.74 -14.06 -18.49
CA THR A 315 7.03 -15.26 -17.70
C THR A 315 5.90 -15.56 -16.71
N LEU A 316 5.44 -14.55 -15.96
CA LEU A 316 4.36 -14.73 -14.98
C LEU A 316 3.04 -15.16 -15.64
N ARG A 317 2.69 -14.59 -16.81
CA ARG A 317 1.49 -14.99 -17.57
C ARG A 317 1.60 -16.42 -18.11
N GLU A 318 2.79 -16.83 -18.55
CA GLU A 318 3.02 -18.19 -19.00
C GLU A 318 2.83 -19.20 -17.86
N VAL A 319 3.33 -18.86 -16.66
CA VAL A 319 3.17 -19.67 -15.45
C VAL A 319 1.72 -19.71 -14.96
N GLU A 320 0.99 -18.59 -15.01
CA GLU A 320 -0.46 -18.56 -14.75
C GLU A 320 -1.22 -19.53 -15.65
N ARG A 321 -1.00 -19.45 -16.96
CA ARG A 321 -1.63 -20.36 -17.93
C ARG A 321 -1.30 -21.81 -17.64
N PHE A 322 -0.03 -22.11 -17.35
CA PHE A 322 0.42 -23.45 -16.99
C PHE A 322 -0.28 -24.02 -15.76
N LEU A 323 -0.46 -23.24 -14.69
CA LEU A 323 -1.20 -23.69 -13.51
C LEU A 323 -2.67 -23.97 -13.84
N ASN A 324 -3.31 -23.08 -14.60
CA ASN A 324 -4.71 -23.22 -14.98
C ASN A 324 -4.94 -24.50 -15.81
N GLU A 325 -4.06 -24.77 -16.78
CA GLU A 325 -4.09 -26.00 -17.60
C GLU A 325 -3.75 -27.26 -16.77
N SER A 326 -3.00 -27.10 -15.69
CA SER A 326 -2.65 -28.19 -14.77
C SER A 326 -3.75 -28.54 -13.77
N GLY A 327 -4.65 -27.59 -13.45
CA GLY A 327 -5.77 -27.78 -12.53
C GLY A 327 -7.05 -28.32 -13.15
N VAL A 328 -7.14 -28.38 -14.48
CA VAL A 328 -8.21 -29.11 -15.17
C VAL A 328 -7.89 -30.61 -15.09
N GLN A 329 -8.31 -31.26 -14.01
CA GLN A 329 -8.37 -32.73 -13.89
C GLN A 329 -9.58 -33.22 -13.11
#